data_AF-A0A2M8KEV5-F1
#
_entry.id   AF-A0A2M8KEV5-F1
#
_cell.length_a   1.000
_cell.length_b   1.000
_cell.length_c   1.000
_cell.angle_alpha   90.00
_cell.angle_beta   90.00
_cell.angle_gamma   90.00
#
_symmetry.space_group_name_H-M   'P 1'
#
loop_
_entity.id
_entity.type
_entity.pdbx_description
1 polymer ?
#
loop_
_entity_poly.entity_id
_entity_poly.type
_entity_poly.pdbx_seq_one_letter_code
_entity_poly.pdbx_strand_id
1 'polypeptide(L)' 'MKKKKINNILTKTALEQNNKLVGKTIKVLIEQNVSDKDYSIARTSTLKTVKIKKGTKILAPGTFSNVKITSAYSWRLEGK' A
#
# COMPACT_ATOMS: atom_id res chain seq x y z
N MET A 1 -4.18 -14.37 27.40
CA MET A 1 -5.22 -13.37 27.04
C MET A 1 -4.74 -11.95 26.71
N LYS A 2 -3.61 -11.42 27.24
CA LYS A 2 -3.17 -10.02 27.01
C LYS A 2 -2.77 -9.65 25.56
N LYS A 3 -2.20 -10.59 24.78
CA LYS A 3 -1.74 -10.34 23.39
C LYS A 3 -2.87 -9.94 22.42
N LYS A 4 -4.09 -10.48 22.60
CA LYS A 4 -5.23 -10.18 21.71
C LYS A 4 -5.71 -8.72 21.83
N LYS A 5 -5.75 -8.16 23.04
CA LYS A 5 -6.19 -6.77 23.25
C LYS A 5 -5.21 -5.76 22.66
N ILE A 6 -3.90 -5.98 22.86
CA ILE A 6 -2.85 -5.11 22.30
C ILE A 6 -2.88 -5.15 20.77
N ASN A 7 -3.00 -6.35 20.19
CA ASN A 7 -3.06 -6.50 18.73
C ASN A 7 -4.27 -5.78 18.12
N ASN A 8 -5.42 -5.82 18.79
CA ASN A 8 -6.62 -5.10 18.34
C ASN A 8 -6.42 -3.58 18.36
N ILE A 9 -5.77 -3.04 19.39
CA ILE A 9 -5.47 -1.60 19.48
C ILE A 9 -4.49 -1.21 18.36
N LEU A 10 -3.40 -1.96 18.20
CA LEU A 10 -2.41 -1.71 17.14
C LEU A 10 -3.05 -1.73 15.75
N THR A 11 -3.94 -2.70 15.50
CA THR A 11 -4.63 -2.87 14.22
C THR A 11 -5.54 -1.67 13.92
N LYS A 12 -6.25 -1.15 14.93
CA LYS A 12 -7.10 0.05 14.80
C LYS A 12 -6.28 1.31 14.54
N THR A 13 -5.24 1.55 15.35
CA THR A 13 -4.38 2.73 15.19
C THR A 13 -3.65 2.72 13.83
N ALA A 14 -3.17 1.56 13.40
CA ALA A 14 -2.54 1.42 12.09
C ALA A 14 -3.53 1.72 10.94
N LEU A 15 -4.77 1.23 11.06
CA LEU A 15 -5.82 1.49 10.07
C LEU A 15 -6.21 2.97 10.03
N GLU A 16 -6.40 3.62 11.18
CA GLU A 16 -6.72 5.04 11.27
C GLU A 16 -5.66 5.93 10.63
N GLN A 17 -4.38 5.63 10.87
CA GLN A 17 -3.28 6.37 10.23
C GLN A 17 -3.21 6.11 8.73
N ASN A 18 -3.39 4.85 8.30
CA ASN A 18 -3.38 4.51 6.88
C ASN A 18 -4.58 5.14 6.14
N ASN A 19 -5.75 5.26 6.78
CA ASN A 19 -6.93 5.92 6.22
C ASN A 19 -6.68 7.40 5.87
N LYS A 20 -5.79 8.10 6.59
CA LYS A 20 -5.39 9.49 6.26
C LYS A 20 -4.64 9.62 4.93
N LEU A 21 -4.18 8.50 4.37
CA LEU A 21 -3.49 8.44 3.09
C LEU A 21 -4.48 8.18 1.94
N VAL A 22 -5.69 7.69 2.22
CA VAL A 22 -6.71 7.44 1.20
C VAL A 22 -7.08 8.76 0.52
N GLY A 23 -7.12 8.74 -0.81
CA GLY A 23 -7.36 9.91 -1.66
C GLY A 23 -6.11 10.74 -1.97
N LYS A 24 -4.99 10.53 -1.26
CA LYS A 24 -3.73 11.22 -1.52
C LYS A 24 -2.90 10.50 -2.57
N THR A 25 -2.14 11.29 -3.32
CA THR A 25 -1.12 10.79 -4.25
C THR A 25 0.21 10.75 -3.52
N ILE A 26 0.83 9.59 -3.44
CA ILE A 26 2.12 9.40 -2.78
C ILE A 26 3.15 8.79 -3.73
N LYS A 27 4.41 9.17 -3.55
CA LYS A 27 5.53 8.59 -4.29
C LYS A 27 5.85 7.21 -3.73
N VAL A 28 5.90 6.21 -4.61
CA VAL A 28 6.19 4.82 -4.26
C VAL A 28 7.27 4.26 -5.19
N LEU A 29 8.10 3.37 -4.66
CA LEU A 29 9.07 2.60 -5.42
C LEU A 29 8.41 1.30 -5.90
N ILE A 30 8.40 1.04 -7.19
CA ILE A 30 7.89 -0.23 -7.75
C ILE A 30 8.95 -1.31 -7.52
N GLU A 31 8.63 -2.34 -6.73
CA GLU A 31 9.58 -3.42 -6.44
C GLU A 31 9.43 -4.58 -7.41
N GLN A 32 8.19 -4.99 -7.68
CA GLN A 32 7.91 -6.13 -8.54
C GLN A 32 6.56 -6.00 -9.22
N ASN A 33 6.47 -6.55 -10.43
CA ASN A 33 5.22 -6.80 -11.11
C ASN A 33 4.82 -8.25 -10.87
N VAL A 34 3.60 -8.50 -10.42
CA VAL A 34 3.05 -9.85 -10.32
C VAL A 34 2.28 -10.11 -11.61
N SER A 35 2.95 -10.75 -12.57
CA SER A 35 2.42 -11.08 -13.90
C SER A 35 1.10 -11.84 -13.82
N ASP A 36 0.97 -12.74 -12.84
CA ASP A 36 -0.13 -13.70 -12.77
C ASP A 36 -1.40 -13.14 -12.11
N LYS A 37 -1.34 -11.93 -11.55
CA LYS A 37 -2.42 -11.38 -10.72
C LYS A 37 -2.79 -9.92 -11.02
N ASP A 38 -2.30 -9.35 -12.12
CA ASP A 38 -2.58 -7.97 -12.56
C ASP A 38 -2.41 -6.91 -11.46
N TYR A 39 -1.34 -7.02 -10.70
CA TYR A 39 -0.92 -5.96 -9.78
C TYR A 39 0.60 -5.84 -9.67
N SER A 40 1.05 -4.65 -9.34
CA SER A 40 2.42 -4.36 -8.94
C SER A 40 2.51 -4.19 -7.42
N ILE A 41 3.61 -4.63 -6.85
CA ILE A 41 3.95 -4.35 -5.45
C ILE A 41 4.92 -3.18 -5.44
N ALA A 42 4.59 -2.20 -4.63
CA ALA A 42 5.41 -1.03 -4.42
C ALA A 42 5.60 -0.74 -2.93
N ARG A 43 6.61 0.04 -2.59
CA ARG A 43 6.85 0.52 -1.23
C ARG A 43 6.84 2.03 -1.15
N THR A 44 6.27 2.55 -0.07
CA THR A 44 6.43 3.96 0.31
C THR A 44 7.82 4.22 0.88
N SER A 45 8.17 5.50 1.09
CA SER A 45 9.38 5.89 1.84
C SER A 45 9.45 5.32 3.25
N THR A 46 8.29 5.02 3.86
CA THR A 46 8.15 4.38 5.17
C THR A 46 8.10 2.86 5.09
N LEU A 47 8.49 2.27 3.96
CA LEU A 47 8.50 0.82 3.70
C LEU A 47 7.13 0.15 3.80
N LYS A 48 6.03 0.91 3.73
CA LYS A 48 4.68 0.34 3.69
C LYS A 48 4.42 -0.27 2.32
N THR A 49 3.84 -1.46 2.31
CA THR A 49 3.44 -2.16 1.08
C THR A 49 2.22 -1.47 0.45
N VAL A 50 2.35 -1.13 -0.82
CA VAL A 50 1.29 -0.59 -1.67
C VAL A 50 1.05 -1.58 -2.81
N LYS A 51 -0.19 -2.09 -2.88
CA LYS A 51 -0.63 -2.91 -4.00
C LYS A 51 -1.25 -1.99 -5.05
N ILE A 52 -0.62 -1.92 -6.21
CA ILE A 52 -1.08 -1.09 -7.32
C ILE A 52 -1.77 -2.00 -8.32
N LYS A 53 -3.06 -1.79 -8.57
CA LYS A 53 -3.74 -2.53 -9.65
C LYS A 53 -3.15 -2.11 -10.98
N LYS A 54 -2.85 -3.09 -11.85
CA LYS A 54 -2.25 -2.83 -13.15
C LYS A 54 -3.26 -2.02 -13.99
N GLY A 55 -2.91 -0.78 -14.28
CA GLY A 55 -3.66 0.07 -15.20
C GLY A 55 -3.21 -0.14 -16.65
N THR A 56 -3.60 0.77 -17.54
CA THR A 56 -3.10 0.80 -18.93
C THR A 56 -1.60 1.06 -19.03
N LYS A 57 -0.98 1.62 -17.99
CA LYS A 57 0.46 1.93 -17.94
C LYS A 57 1.23 0.83 -17.20
N ILE A 58 2.20 0.24 -17.87
CA ILE A 58 3.15 -0.70 -17.27
C ILE A 58 4.09 0.09 -16.35
N LEU A 59 4.16 -0.32 -15.08
CA LEU A 59 5.07 0.25 -14.09
C LEU A 59 6.35 -0.59 -14.07
N ALA A 60 7.50 0.01 -14.36
CA ALA A 60 8.77 -0.70 -14.37
C ALA A 60 9.32 -0.87 -12.94
N PRO A 61 9.76 -2.07 -12.53
CA PRO A 61 10.47 -2.27 -11.27
C PRO A 61 11.71 -1.38 -11.17
N GLY A 62 12.04 -0.92 -9.96
CA GLY A 62 13.15 0.00 -9.70
C GLY A 62 12.84 1.47 -9.97
N THR A 63 11.65 1.80 -10.47
CA THR A 63 11.24 3.19 -10.73
C THR A 63 10.36 3.74 -9.62
N PHE A 64 10.42 5.06 -9.44
CA PHE A 64 9.47 5.76 -8.59
C PHE A 64 8.26 6.22 -9.40
N SER A 65 7.06 5.96 -8.87
CA SER A 65 5.81 6.40 -9.46
C SER A 65 4.94 7.13 -8.42
N ASN A 66 4.14 8.07 -8.88
CA ASN A 66 3.15 8.75 -8.06
C ASN A 66 1.84 7.96 -8.16
N VAL A 67 1.37 7.38 -7.06
CA VAL A 67 0.20 6.51 -7.02
C VAL A 67 -0.86 7.13 -6.11
N LYS A 68 -2.12 7.14 -6.57
CA LYS A 68 -3.24 7.58 -5.76
C LYS A 68 -3.73 6.42 -4.92
N ILE A 69 -3.70 6.57 -3.59
CA ILE A 69 -4.21 5.55 -2.68
C ILE A 69 -5.73 5.57 -2.71
N THR A 70 -6.32 4.42 -3.03
CA THR A 70 -7.78 4.24 -3.11
C THR A 70 -8.34 3.60 -1.86
N SER A 71 -7.56 2.73 -1.21
CA SER A 71 -8.00 2.00 -0.01
C SER A 71 -6.83 1.76 0.93
N ALA A 72 -7.12 1.68 2.22
CA ALA A 72 -6.16 1.39 3.26
C ALA A 72 -6.61 0.18 4.08
N TYR A 73 -5.66 -0.67 4.44
CA TYR A 73 -5.80 -1.77 5.38
C TYR A 73 -4.76 -1.59 6.48
N SER A 74 -4.89 -2.32 7.60
CA SER A 74 -3.97 -2.17 8.74
C SER A 74 -2.50 -2.39 8.37
N TRP A 75 -2.22 -3.32 7.44
CA TRP A 75 -0.85 -3.71 7.09
C TRP A 75 -0.46 -3.41 5.63
N ARG A 76 -1.37 -2.89 4.81
CA ARG A 76 -1.13 -2.62 3.39
C ARG A 76 -2.01 -1.49 2.86
N LEU A 77 -1.58 -0.86 1.78
CA LEU A 77 -2.35 0.12 1.03
C LEU A 77 -2.71 -0.44 -0.35
N GLU A 78 -3.77 0.09 -0.95
CA GLU A 78 -4.12 -0.14 -2.35
C GLU A 78 -4.19 1.18 -3.11
N GLY A 79 -3.75 1.17 -4.35
CA GLY A 79 -3.79 2.33 -5.22
C GLY A 79 -3.87 1.99 -6.69
N LYS A 80 -3.93 3.05 -7.50
CA LYS A 80 -3.91 3.01 -8.95
C LYS A 80 -3.12 4.19 -9.51
#